data_AF-A0A383F1M4-F1
#
_entry.id   AF-A0A383F1M4-F1
#
_cell.length_a   1.000
_cell.length_b   1.000
_cell.length_c   1.000
_cell.angle_alpha   90.00
_cell.angle_beta   90.00
_cell.angle_gamma   90.00
#
_symmetry.space_group_name_H-M   'P 1'
#
loop_
_entity.id
_entity.type
_entity.pdbx_description
1 polymer ?
#
loop_
_entity_poly.entity_id
_entity_poly.type
_entity_poly.pdbx_seq_one_letter_code
_entity_poly.pdbx_strand_id
1 'polypeptide(L)'
;TRNLDARGIVRVGAEVYPGDILVGKVTPKGEIDPSPEEKLLRAIFGEKAGDVKDASKRCDSGVRGVVVDTQLFERKSIAIREEEKQQIRELQRNARKDRVHLMEKRDELLNSQLSEQISGGIRDATTNRTLIKAKTLLTNSRIKKLDFEILSLKSPWVEDPTIWNKLLKIWQNYRRNLRQLEERLEREIFKLRVGDELQQGVMKLAKVYIAQKRKVSIGDKVSGRHGN
;
A
#
# COMPACT_ATOMS: atom_id res chain seq x y z
N THR A 1 10.74 13.85 28.91
CA THR A 1 9.83 13.78 27.74
C THR A 1 10.41 14.40 26.46
N ARG A 2 11.69 14.80 26.40
CA ARG A 2 12.28 15.52 25.26
C ARG A 2 12.34 14.73 23.93
N ASN A 3 12.22 13.40 23.96
CA ASN A 3 12.40 12.53 22.79
C ASN A 3 11.09 11.94 22.22
N LEU A 4 9.93 12.29 22.78
CA LEU A 4 8.63 11.81 22.28
C LEU A 4 8.07 12.77 21.22
N ASP A 5 7.45 12.22 20.19
CA ASP A 5 6.72 12.96 19.17
C ASP A 5 5.31 13.38 19.65
N ALA A 6 4.57 14.10 18.80
CA ALA A 6 3.19 14.51 19.09
C ALA A 6 2.21 13.34 19.30
N ARG A 7 2.58 12.13 18.85
CA ARG A 7 1.79 10.90 19.02
C ARG A 7 2.20 10.14 20.30
N GLY A 8 3.20 10.62 21.03
CA GLY A 8 3.72 9.99 22.23
C GLY A 8 4.66 8.81 21.94
N ILE A 9 5.27 8.73 20.76
CA ILE A 9 6.24 7.70 20.36
C ILE A 9 7.63 8.32 20.32
N VAL A 10 8.65 7.56 20.74
CA VAL A 10 10.04 8.01 20.66
C VAL A 10 10.49 8.29 19.22
N ARG A 11 11.20 9.39 18.99
CA ARG A 11 11.72 9.73 17.66
C ARG A 11 12.82 8.77 17.20
N VAL A 12 12.86 8.52 15.90
CA VAL A 12 13.98 7.81 15.25
C VAL A 12 15.28 8.61 15.44
N GLY A 13 16.36 7.92 15.75
CA GLY A 13 17.67 8.50 16.06
C GLY A 13 17.87 8.92 17.51
N ALA A 14 16.87 8.75 18.38
CA ALA A 14 17.05 9.01 19.81
C ALA A 14 17.90 7.92 20.48
N GLU A 15 18.87 8.35 21.29
CA GLU A 15 19.53 7.48 22.27
C GLU A 15 18.57 7.21 23.44
N VAL A 16 18.43 5.94 23.80
CA VAL A 16 17.54 5.46 24.86
C VAL A 16 18.32 4.66 25.89
N TYR A 17 17.99 4.90 27.15
CA TYR A 17 18.55 4.24 28.32
C TYR A 17 17.48 3.45 29.09
N PRO A 18 17.87 2.50 29.96
CA PRO A 18 16.92 1.78 30.80
C PRO A 18 16.01 2.74 31.58
N GLY A 19 14.70 2.51 31.53
CA GLY A 19 13.70 3.35 32.20
C GLY A 19 13.11 4.49 31.36
N ASP A 20 13.73 4.84 30.22
CA ASP A 20 13.19 5.83 29.30
C ASP A 20 11.85 5.41 28.70
N ILE A 21 10.95 6.36 28.49
CA ILE A 21 9.64 6.10 27.87
C ILE A 21 9.82 5.99 26.36
N LEU A 22 9.47 4.83 25.81
CA LEU A 22 9.49 4.56 24.37
C LEU A 22 8.14 4.88 23.72
N VAL A 23 7.06 4.50 24.39
CA VAL A 23 5.69 4.75 23.93
C VAL A 23 4.84 5.20 25.11
N GLY A 24 4.38 6.45 25.06
CA GLY A 24 3.44 7.04 25.99
C GLY A 24 2.07 6.37 25.86
N LYS A 25 1.57 5.80 26.96
CA LYS A 25 0.23 5.21 27.02
C LYS A 25 -0.41 5.54 28.35
N VAL A 26 -1.64 6.06 28.30
CA VAL A 26 -2.47 6.28 29.49
C VAL A 26 -3.66 5.34 29.45
N THR A 27 -4.03 4.80 30.60
CA THR A 27 -5.23 3.96 30.78
C THR A 27 -6.11 4.59 31.85
N PRO A 28 -7.43 4.70 31.66
CA PRO A 28 -8.30 5.17 32.72
C PRO A 28 -8.17 4.27 33.95
N LYS A 29 -8.12 4.87 35.14
CA LYS A 29 -8.26 4.11 36.38
C LYS A 29 -9.72 3.63 36.47
N GLY A 30 -9.93 2.38 36.89
CA GLY A 30 -11.29 1.89 37.17
C GLY A 30 -11.92 2.66 38.33
N GLU A 31 -13.24 2.51 38.51
CA GLU A 31 -13.97 3.02 39.68
C GLU A 31 -13.49 2.29 40.95
N ILE A 32 -12.37 2.74 41.49
CA ILE A 32 -11.86 2.35 42.80
C ILE A 32 -12.05 3.58 43.67
N ASP A 33 -12.65 3.40 44.84
CA ASP A 33 -12.77 4.48 45.82
C ASP A 33 -11.37 5.04 46.12
N PRO A 34 -11.11 6.34 45.85
CA PRO A 34 -9.80 6.92 46.07
C PRO A 34 -9.47 6.89 47.56
N SER A 35 -8.18 6.72 47.87
CA SER A 35 -7.72 6.74 49.26
C SER A 35 -8.02 8.11 49.91
N PRO A 36 -8.08 8.20 51.25
CA PRO A 36 -8.26 9.49 51.92
C PRO A 36 -7.22 10.54 51.50
N GLU A 37 -5.98 10.15 51.22
CA GLU A 37 -4.93 11.06 50.72
C GLU A 37 -5.22 11.54 49.29
N GLU A 38 -5.66 10.65 48.39
CA GLU A 38 -6.04 11.02 47.02
C GLU A 38 -7.30 11.89 47.00
N LYS A 39 -8.25 11.65 47.90
CA LYS A 39 -9.44 12.49 48.11
C LYS A 39 -9.06 13.90 48.57
N LEU A 40 -8.11 14.01 49.51
CA LEU A 40 -7.59 15.30 49.97
C LEU A 40 -6.87 16.04 48.84
N LEU A 41 -6.02 15.34 48.07
CA LEU A 41 -5.34 15.93 46.91
C LEU A 41 -6.32 16.37 45.82
N ARG A 42 -7.38 15.59 45.55
CA ARG A 42 -8.45 15.97 44.60
C ARG A 42 -9.25 17.18 45.11
N ALA A 43 -9.43 17.33 46.42
CA ALA A 43 -10.06 18.52 47.00
C ALA A 43 -9.19 19.78 46.90
N ILE A 44 -7.86 19.64 46.98
CA ILE A 44 -6.90 20.76 46.91
C ILE A 44 -6.60 21.17 45.45
N PHE A 45 -6.43 20.19 44.55
CA PHE A 45 -5.99 20.42 43.16
C PHE A 45 -7.11 20.29 42.11
N GLY A 46 -8.34 19.95 42.53
CA GLY A 46 -9.49 19.72 41.64
C GLY A 46 -9.46 18.39 40.90
N GLU A 47 -10.49 18.12 40.08
CA GLU A 47 -10.68 16.83 39.38
C GLU A 47 -9.65 16.52 38.27
N LYS A 48 -8.79 17.47 37.89
CA LYS A 48 -7.93 17.35 36.70
C LYS A 48 -6.73 16.39 36.85
N ALA A 49 -6.49 15.82 38.02
CA ALA A 49 -5.23 15.12 38.32
C ALA A 49 -5.34 13.58 38.51
N GLY A 50 -6.53 12.98 38.46
CA GLY A 50 -6.73 11.66 39.08
C GLY A 50 -7.04 10.47 38.17
N ASP A 51 -7.71 10.67 37.04
CA ASP A 51 -8.52 9.60 36.43
C ASP A 51 -7.75 8.66 35.49
N VAL A 52 -6.46 8.94 35.25
CA VAL A 52 -5.63 8.13 34.34
C VAL A 52 -4.39 7.61 35.04
N LYS A 53 -4.02 6.37 34.72
CA LYS A 53 -2.77 5.73 35.13
C LYS A 53 -1.81 5.70 33.94
N ASP A 54 -0.53 5.98 34.22
CA ASP A 54 0.55 5.76 33.25
C ASP A 54 0.76 4.25 33.02
N ALA A 55 0.53 3.80 31.79
CA ALA A 55 0.76 2.45 31.31
C ALA A 55 1.75 2.44 30.13
N SER A 56 2.63 3.44 30.07
CA SER A 56 3.60 3.64 29.00
C SER A 56 4.60 2.48 28.92
N LYS A 57 5.00 2.12 27.69
CA LYS A 57 6.09 1.17 27.47
C LYS A 57 7.41 1.88 27.68
N ARG A 58 8.17 1.41 28.66
CA ARG A 58 9.52 1.87 28.99
C ARG A 58 10.57 0.93 28.41
N CYS A 59 11.78 1.45 28.24
CA CYS A 59 12.94 0.67 27.84
C CYS A 59 13.28 -0.35 28.92
N ASP A 60 13.45 -1.62 28.51
CA ASP A 60 13.69 -2.73 29.42
C ASP A 60 15.08 -2.62 30.08
N SER A 61 15.20 -3.17 31.28
CA SER A 61 16.44 -3.12 32.06
C SER A 61 17.60 -3.76 31.30
N GLY A 62 18.71 -3.03 31.16
CA GLY A 62 19.91 -3.49 30.45
C GLY A 62 19.94 -3.22 28.95
N VAL A 63 18.85 -2.73 28.37
CA VAL A 63 18.82 -2.28 26.97
C VAL A 63 19.27 -0.82 26.91
N ARG A 64 20.33 -0.57 26.14
CA ARG A 64 20.80 0.78 25.79
C ARG A 64 21.09 0.82 24.30
N GLY A 65 20.67 1.86 23.61
CA GLY A 65 20.83 1.90 22.16
C GLY A 65 20.22 3.10 21.51
N VAL A 66 20.17 3.06 20.18
CA VAL A 66 19.57 4.10 19.34
C VAL A 66 18.30 3.55 18.72
N VAL A 67 17.23 4.34 18.72
CA VAL A 67 16.01 4.01 17.98
C VAL A 67 16.29 4.09 16.50
N VAL A 68 16.14 2.98 15.78
CA VAL A 68 16.40 2.90 14.34
C VAL A 68 15.13 3.09 13.53
N ASP A 69 14.01 2.54 14.01
CA ASP A 69 12.74 2.63 13.30
C ASP A 69 11.57 2.58 14.29
N THR A 70 10.46 3.19 13.90
CA THR A 70 9.20 3.18 14.67
C THR A 70 8.03 2.98 13.73
N GLN A 71 7.22 1.97 14.01
CA GLN A 71 6.06 1.61 13.20
C GLN A 71 4.80 1.69 14.05
N LEU A 72 3.79 2.42 13.57
CA LEU A 72 2.49 2.55 14.22
C LEU A 72 1.43 1.87 13.35
N PHE A 73 0.83 0.82 13.90
CA PHE A 73 -0.29 0.10 13.32
C PHE A 73 -1.57 0.55 14.03
N GLU A 74 -2.59 0.91 13.28
CA GLU A 74 -3.88 1.31 13.83
C GLU A 74 -4.98 0.43 13.24
N ARG A 75 -5.79 -0.19 14.10
CA ARG A 75 -7.04 -0.83 13.68
C ARG A 75 -7.98 0.28 13.24
N LYS A 76 -8.40 0.24 11.98
CA LYS A 76 -9.26 1.29 11.44
C LYS A 76 -10.65 1.25 12.06
N SER A 77 -11.09 2.39 12.60
CA SER A 77 -12.49 2.69 12.82
C SER A 77 -13.17 2.96 11.47
N ILE A 78 -14.46 2.66 11.36
CA ILE A 78 -15.25 2.69 10.11
C ILE A 78 -15.24 4.06 9.39
N ALA A 79 -14.92 5.16 10.10
CA ALA A 79 -14.82 6.49 9.51
C ALA A 79 -13.49 6.69 8.75
N ILE A 80 -13.55 6.61 7.42
CA ILE A 80 -12.45 6.97 6.51
C ILE A 80 -12.14 8.47 6.67
N ARG A 81 -10.89 8.80 6.99
CA ARG A 81 -10.45 10.20 7.15
C ARG A 81 -10.53 10.94 5.81
N GLU A 82 -10.76 12.25 5.83
CA GLU A 82 -10.81 13.05 4.59
C GLU A 82 -9.51 12.97 3.78
N GLU A 83 -8.36 12.92 4.47
CA GLU A 83 -7.04 12.72 3.87
C GLU A 83 -6.96 11.40 3.07
N GLU A 84 -7.51 10.31 3.61
CA GLU A 84 -7.52 9.01 2.93
C GLU A 84 -8.44 9.01 1.71
N LYS A 85 -9.59 9.72 1.79
CA LYS A 85 -10.46 9.91 0.62
C LYS A 85 -9.74 10.68 -0.49
N GLN A 86 -8.94 11.69 -0.14
CA GLN A 86 -8.12 12.42 -1.10
C GLN A 86 -7.05 11.52 -1.73
N GLN A 87 -6.35 10.71 -0.92
CA GLN A 87 -5.37 9.74 -1.42
C GLN A 87 -6.00 8.71 -2.36
N ILE A 88 -7.17 8.15 -2.02
CA ILE A 88 -7.87 7.19 -2.89
C ILE A 88 -8.23 7.85 -4.23
N ARG A 89 -8.72 9.10 -4.23
CA ARG A 89 -9.02 9.83 -5.47
C ARG A 89 -7.77 10.06 -6.32
N GLU A 90 -6.65 10.34 -5.69
CA GLU A 90 -5.37 10.53 -6.38
C GLU A 90 -4.88 9.22 -7.02
N LEU A 91 -4.93 8.10 -6.29
CA LEU A 91 -4.62 6.78 -6.82
C LEU A 91 -5.49 6.41 -8.02
N GLN A 92 -6.80 6.65 -7.92
CA GLN A 92 -7.73 6.44 -9.04
C GLN A 92 -7.40 7.33 -10.24
N ARG A 93 -7.01 8.59 -10.01
CA ARG A 93 -6.60 9.50 -11.08
C ARG A 93 -5.33 9.02 -11.77
N ASN A 94 -4.33 8.59 -11.01
CA ASN A 94 -3.08 8.07 -11.55
C ASN A 94 -3.30 6.78 -12.34
N ALA A 95 -4.05 5.83 -11.78
CA ALA A 95 -4.41 4.61 -12.50
C ALA A 95 -5.21 4.91 -13.79
N ARG A 96 -6.08 5.91 -13.80
CA ARG A 96 -6.77 6.33 -15.04
C ARG A 96 -5.78 6.85 -16.09
N LYS A 97 -4.81 7.67 -15.70
CA LYS A 97 -3.75 8.15 -16.62
C LYS A 97 -2.95 6.98 -17.18
N ASP A 98 -2.54 6.05 -16.32
CA ASP A 98 -1.75 4.89 -16.73
C ASP A 98 -2.55 3.94 -17.64
N ARG A 99 -3.86 3.78 -17.40
CA ARG A 99 -4.76 3.04 -18.32
C ARG A 99 -4.82 3.68 -19.69
N VAL A 100 -4.98 5.00 -19.77
CA VAL A 100 -4.98 5.73 -21.04
C VAL A 100 -3.64 5.56 -21.75
N HIS A 101 -2.52 5.73 -21.05
CA HIS A 101 -1.18 5.53 -21.61
C HIS A 101 -0.97 4.10 -22.14
N LEU A 102 -1.47 3.10 -21.42
CA LEU A 102 -1.40 1.70 -21.85
C LEU A 102 -2.26 1.45 -23.10
N MET A 103 -3.42 2.09 -23.18
CA MET A 103 -4.31 2.06 -24.34
C MET A 103 -3.67 2.74 -25.57
N GLU A 104 -3.06 3.91 -25.39
CA GLU A 104 -2.35 4.63 -26.44
C GLU A 104 -1.18 3.79 -27.00
N LYS A 105 -0.36 3.19 -26.12
CA LYS A 105 0.72 2.28 -26.53
C LYS A 105 0.21 1.07 -27.30
N ARG A 106 -0.93 0.49 -26.88
CA ARG A 106 -1.57 -0.61 -27.61
C ARG A 106 -1.93 -0.14 -29.01
N ASP A 107 -2.63 0.99 -29.13
CA ASP A 107 -3.14 1.50 -30.41
C ASP A 107 -2.00 1.89 -31.35
N GLU A 108 -0.92 2.47 -30.84
CA GLU A 108 0.30 2.76 -31.60
C GLU A 108 0.91 1.47 -32.18
N LEU A 109 1.10 0.45 -31.33
CA LEU A 109 1.64 -0.85 -31.76
C LEU A 109 0.73 -1.54 -32.76
N LEU A 110 -0.59 -1.56 -32.53
CA LEU A 110 -1.56 -2.15 -33.44
C LEU A 110 -1.55 -1.42 -34.79
N ASN A 111 -1.55 -0.10 -34.78
CA ASN A 111 -1.54 0.70 -36.01
C ASN A 111 -0.27 0.44 -36.83
N SER A 112 0.90 0.31 -36.19
CA SER A 112 2.16 -0.03 -36.87
C SER A 112 2.16 -1.39 -37.55
N GLN A 113 1.42 -2.36 -36.99
CA GLN A 113 1.32 -3.71 -37.55
C GLN A 113 0.19 -3.85 -38.58
N LEU A 114 -0.83 -2.99 -38.52
CA LEU A 114 -1.99 -3.02 -39.41
C LEU A 114 -1.80 -2.14 -40.66
N SER A 115 -0.94 -1.13 -40.62
CA SER A 115 -0.65 -0.29 -41.78
C SER A 115 -0.14 -1.14 -42.95
N GLU A 116 -0.67 -0.88 -44.15
CA GLU A 116 -0.28 -1.52 -45.42
C GLU A 116 -0.65 -3.01 -45.52
N GLN A 117 -1.43 -3.54 -44.58
CA GLN A 117 -1.90 -4.92 -44.61
C GLN A 117 -3.26 -5.09 -45.29
N ILE A 118 -3.53 -6.31 -45.75
CA ILE A 118 -4.82 -6.71 -46.32
C ILE A 118 -5.73 -7.21 -45.19
N SER A 119 -6.93 -6.65 -45.12
CA SER A 119 -7.96 -7.03 -44.14
C SER A 119 -8.43 -8.47 -44.35
N GLY A 120 -8.40 -9.27 -43.29
CA GLY A 120 -9.01 -10.60 -43.20
C GLY A 120 -10.53 -10.58 -42.96
N GLY A 121 -11.13 -9.39 -42.81
CA GLY A 121 -12.56 -9.22 -42.55
C GLY A 121 -12.85 -8.92 -41.08
N ILE A 122 -12.62 -7.68 -40.67
CA ILE A 122 -12.79 -7.21 -39.29
C ILE A 122 -14.27 -7.15 -38.91
N ARG A 123 -14.58 -7.77 -37.77
CA ARG A 123 -15.93 -7.83 -37.20
C ARG A 123 -15.97 -7.26 -35.79
N ASP A 124 -17.12 -6.73 -35.44
CA ASP A 124 -17.48 -6.34 -34.08
C ASP A 124 -17.67 -7.61 -33.21
N ALA A 125 -17.16 -7.60 -31.98
CA ALA A 125 -17.27 -8.69 -31.01
C ALA A 125 -18.70 -8.90 -30.49
N THR A 126 -19.49 -7.82 -30.42
CA THR A 126 -20.83 -7.82 -29.82
C THR A 126 -21.90 -8.07 -30.88
N THR A 127 -21.87 -7.31 -31.97
CA THR A 127 -22.92 -7.36 -33.02
C THR A 127 -22.60 -8.34 -34.14
N ASN A 128 -21.37 -8.89 -34.19
CA ASN A 128 -20.85 -9.68 -35.31
C ASN A 128 -20.94 -8.97 -36.68
N ARG A 129 -21.24 -7.67 -36.71
CA ARG A 129 -21.31 -6.89 -37.93
C ARG A 129 -19.91 -6.75 -38.53
N THR A 130 -19.82 -6.91 -39.85
CA THR A 130 -18.57 -6.70 -40.57
C THR A 130 -18.32 -5.21 -40.72
N LEU A 131 -17.28 -4.70 -40.04
CA LEU A 131 -16.87 -3.30 -40.11
C LEU A 131 -16.03 -3.05 -41.36
N ILE A 132 -15.11 -3.96 -41.64
CA ILE A 132 -14.26 -3.92 -42.82
C ILE A 132 -14.35 -5.27 -43.53
N LYS A 133 -14.69 -5.24 -44.83
CA LYS A 133 -14.76 -6.45 -45.65
C LYS A 133 -13.37 -7.06 -45.84
N ALA A 134 -13.32 -8.38 -46.04
CA ALA A 134 -12.09 -9.07 -46.40
C ALA A 134 -11.53 -8.53 -47.73
N LYS A 135 -10.22 -8.71 -47.95
CA LYS A 135 -9.49 -8.27 -49.16
C LYS A 135 -9.46 -6.76 -49.39
N THR A 136 -9.68 -5.97 -48.34
CA THR A 136 -9.56 -4.51 -48.43
C THR A 136 -8.25 -4.02 -47.83
N LEU A 137 -7.61 -3.05 -48.46
CA LEU A 137 -6.38 -2.46 -47.94
C LEU A 137 -6.68 -1.61 -46.69
N LEU A 138 -5.89 -1.83 -45.64
CA LEU A 138 -5.97 -1.08 -44.39
C LEU A 138 -5.12 0.20 -44.50
N THR A 139 -5.77 1.29 -44.89
CA THR A 139 -5.17 2.63 -44.88
C THR A 139 -5.27 3.27 -43.50
N ASN A 140 -4.32 4.15 -43.15
CA ASN A 140 -4.28 4.85 -41.87
C ASN A 140 -5.60 5.60 -41.55
N SER A 141 -6.31 6.11 -42.55
CA SER A 141 -7.61 6.77 -42.38
C SER A 141 -8.75 5.83 -41.98
N ARG A 142 -8.67 4.56 -42.39
CA ARG A 142 -9.63 3.52 -41.99
C ARG A 142 -9.31 2.99 -40.60
N ILE A 143 -8.04 2.79 -40.30
CA ILE A 143 -7.58 2.30 -39.00
C ILE A 143 -7.96 3.28 -37.89
N LYS A 144 -7.74 4.59 -38.08
CA LYS A 144 -8.12 5.62 -37.10
C LYS A 144 -9.61 5.71 -36.79
N LYS A 145 -10.48 5.22 -37.68
CA LYS A 145 -11.94 5.18 -37.46
C LYS A 145 -12.38 3.94 -36.68
N LEU A 146 -11.51 2.96 -36.52
CA LEU A 146 -11.82 1.74 -35.78
C LEU A 146 -11.60 1.97 -34.29
N ASP A 147 -12.58 1.55 -33.50
CA ASP A 147 -12.40 1.36 -32.08
C ASP A 147 -11.92 -0.07 -31.84
N PHE A 148 -10.66 -0.21 -31.45
CA PHE A 148 -10.01 -1.50 -31.21
C PHE A 148 -10.62 -2.28 -30.03
N GLU A 149 -11.35 -1.64 -29.12
CA GLU A 149 -11.91 -2.32 -27.94
C GLU A 149 -13.09 -3.22 -28.27
N ILE A 150 -13.84 -2.85 -29.31
CA ILE A 150 -15.07 -3.52 -29.71
C ILE A 150 -14.77 -4.63 -30.74
N LEU A 151 -13.56 -4.69 -31.29
CA LEU A 151 -13.23 -5.65 -32.34
C LEU A 151 -13.12 -7.09 -31.83
N SER A 152 -13.66 -8.02 -32.61
CA SER A 152 -13.60 -9.46 -32.31
C SER A 152 -12.21 -10.01 -32.58
N LEU A 153 -11.56 -10.56 -31.56
CA LEU A 153 -10.30 -11.32 -31.71
C LEU A 153 -10.51 -12.77 -32.15
N LYS A 154 -11.76 -13.21 -32.35
CA LYS A 154 -12.08 -14.59 -32.78
C LYS A 154 -11.79 -14.83 -34.26
N SER A 155 -11.87 -13.77 -35.07
CA SER A 155 -11.59 -13.79 -36.51
C SER A 155 -10.31 -13.00 -36.81
N PRO A 156 -9.42 -13.50 -37.70
CA PRO A 156 -8.23 -12.77 -38.10
C PRO A 156 -8.55 -11.40 -38.70
N TRP A 157 -7.89 -10.35 -38.20
CA TRP A 157 -8.05 -9.01 -38.75
C TRP A 157 -7.26 -8.82 -40.05
N VAL A 158 -6.20 -9.60 -40.24
CA VAL A 158 -5.26 -9.55 -41.36
C VAL A 158 -5.18 -10.94 -41.98
N GLU A 159 -4.96 -11.01 -43.29
CA GLU A 159 -4.81 -12.30 -44.01
C GLU A 159 -3.51 -13.03 -43.63
N ASP A 160 -2.40 -12.30 -43.42
CA ASP A 160 -1.11 -12.87 -43.01
C ASP A 160 -1.17 -13.45 -41.57
N PRO A 161 -0.98 -14.77 -41.39
CA PRO A 161 -1.00 -15.42 -40.08
C PRO A 161 0.12 -14.94 -39.14
N THR A 162 1.28 -14.54 -39.67
CA THR A 162 2.42 -14.13 -38.85
C THR A 162 2.15 -12.80 -38.15
N ILE A 163 1.57 -11.84 -38.88
CA ILE A 163 1.15 -10.55 -38.36
C ILE A 163 -0.03 -10.73 -37.41
N TRP A 164 -0.99 -11.59 -37.75
CA TRP A 164 -2.10 -11.92 -36.85
C TRP A 164 -1.63 -12.45 -35.50
N ASN A 165 -0.67 -13.37 -35.48
CA ASN A 165 -0.08 -13.88 -34.23
C ASN A 165 0.63 -12.78 -33.43
N LYS A 166 1.32 -11.83 -34.09
CA LYS A 166 1.90 -10.65 -33.41
C LYS A 166 0.82 -9.77 -32.78
N LEU A 167 -0.29 -9.50 -33.49
CA LEU A 167 -1.43 -8.74 -32.97
C LEU A 167 -2.05 -9.42 -31.75
N LEU A 168 -2.25 -10.75 -31.80
CA LEU A 168 -2.72 -11.51 -30.65
C LEU A 168 -1.77 -11.40 -29.45
N LYS A 169 -0.46 -11.43 -29.68
CA LYS A 169 0.56 -11.26 -28.63
C LYS A 169 0.51 -9.85 -28.01
N ILE A 170 0.32 -8.81 -28.82
CA ILE A 170 0.12 -7.42 -28.33
C ILE A 170 -1.11 -7.37 -27.42
N TRP A 171 -2.23 -7.98 -27.84
CA TRP A 171 -3.45 -8.04 -27.03
C TRP A 171 -3.30 -8.83 -25.73
N GLN A 172 -2.60 -9.96 -25.76
CA GLN A 172 -2.31 -10.73 -24.55
C GLN A 172 -1.47 -9.93 -23.55
N ASN A 173 -0.45 -9.23 -24.04
CA ASN A 173 0.39 -8.36 -23.22
C ASN A 173 -0.41 -7.18 -22.65
N TYR A 174 -1.25 -6.52 -23.47
CA TYR A 174 -2.13 -5.45 -23.03
C TYR A 174 -3.08 -5.92 -21.91
N ARG A 175 -3.77 -7.06 -22.11
CA ARG A 175 -4.69 -7.63 -21.11
C ARG A 175 -3.97 -7.99 -19.81
N ARG A 176 -2.76 -8.54 -19.90
CA ARG A 176 -1.94 -8.86 -18.73
C ARG A 176 -1.58 -7.59 -17.95
N ASN A 177 -1.08 -6.57 -18.64
CA ASN A 177 -0.67 -5.32 -18.03
C ASN A 177 -1.86 -4.56 -17.43
N LEU A 178 -3.01 -4.54 -18.12
CA LEU A 178 -4.24 -3.94 -17.63
C LEU A 178 -4.69 -4.60 -16.33
N ARG A 179 -4.70 -5.94 -16.30
CA ARG A 179 -5.04 -6.70 -15.08
C ARG A 179 -4.09 -6.39 -13.93
N GLN A 180 -2.78 -6.38 -14.17
CA GLN A 180 -1.79 -6.05 -13.14
C GLN A 180 -1.99 -4.64 -12.58
N LEU A 181 -2.37 -3.69 -13.44
CA LEU A 181 -2.63 -2.32 -13.03
C LEU A 181 -3.91 -2.20 -12.18
N GLU A 182 -4.97 -2.90 -12.57
CA GLU A 182 -6.22 -2.97 -11.81
C GLU A 182 -6.02 -3.66 -10.45
N GLU A 183 -5.36 -4.83 -10.42
CA GLU A 183 -5.03 -5.55 -9.19
C GLU A 183 -4.16 -4.71 -8.25
N ARG A 184 -3.20 -3.96 -8.79
CA ARG A 184 -2.37 -3.04 -8.01
C ARG A 184 -3.21 -1.92 -7.39
N LEU A 185 -4.07 -1.27 -8.17
CA LEU A 185 -4.96 -0.22 -7.68
C LEU A 185 -5.88 -0.76 -6.58
N GLU A 186 -6.50 -1.91 -6.80
CA GLU A 186 -7.38 -2.54 -5.82
C GLU A 186 -6.64 -2.86 -4.52
N ARG A 187 -5.43 -3.41 -4.60
CA ARG A 187 -4.58 -3.69 -3.43
C ARG A 187 -4.22 -2.42 -2.66
N GLU A 188 -3.84 -1.34 -3.36
CA GLU A 188 -3.49 -0.07 -2.71
C GLU A 188 -4.73 0.56 -2.04
N ILE A 189 -5.89 0.54 -2.70
CA ILE A 189 -7.16 1.00 -2.12
C ILE A 189 -7.57 0.12 -0.93
N PHE A 190 -7.43 -1.20 -1.03
CA PHE A 190 -7.77 -2.13 0.04
C PHE A 190 -6.89 -1.88 1.28
N LYS A 191 -5.57 -1.71 1.10
CA LYS A 191 -4.66 -1.34 2.18
C LYS A 191 -5.08 -0.03 2.85
N LEU A 192 -5.50 0.96 2.07
CA LEU A 192 -6.03 2.22 2.58
C LEU A 192 -7.43 2.07 3.20
N ARG A 193 -8.22 1.03 2.91
CA ARG A 193 -9.57 0.88 3.46
C ARG A 193 -9.62 0.01 4.71
N VAL A 194 -8.91 -1.11 4.70
CA VAL A 194 -8.92 -2.09 5.80
C VAL A 194 -7.89 -1.72 6.87
N GLY A 195 -6.78 -1.09 6.49
CA GLY A 195 -5.68 -0.79 7.41
C GLY A 195 -4.94 -2.05 7.82
N ASP A 196 -4.46 -2.08 9.06
CA ASP A 196 -3.66 -3.17 9.58
C ASP A 196 -4.50 -4.18 10.37
N GLU A 197 -4.31 -5.46 10.10
CA GLU A 197 -4.91 -6.54 10.88
C GLU A 197 -4.24 -6.63 12.26
N LEU A 198 -4.97 -6.22 13.29
CA LEU A 198 -4.54 -6.32 14.70
C LEU A 198 -5.33 -7.40 15.43
N GLN A 199 -4.75 -7.98 16.50
CA GLN A 199 -5.41 -8.95 17.38
C GLN A 199 -6.68 -8.36 18.02
N GLN A 200 -7.70 -9.20 18.24
CA GLN A 200 -8.98 -8.77 18.85
C GLN A 200 -8.74 -8.00 20.16
N GLY A 201 -9.43 -6.87 20.35
CA GLY A 201 -9.22 -5.95 21.47
C GLY A 201 -8.09 -4.92 21.31
N VAL A 202 -7.17 -5.07 20.36
CA VAL A 202 -6.08 -4.10 20.13
C VAL A 202 -6.52 -3.00 19.17
N MET A 203 -6.56 -1.74 19.65
CA MET A 203 -6.88 -0.58 18.82
C MET A 203 -5.67 -0.05 18.04
N LYS A 204 -4.52 0.05 18.68
CA LYS A 204 -3.27 0.53 18.08
C LYS A 204 -2.10 -0.28 18.62
N LEU A 205 -1.11 -0.54 17.79
CA LEU A 205 0.13 -1.22 18.13
C LEU A 205 1.31 -0.37 17.66
N ALA A 206 2.17 0.05 18.57
CA ALA A 206 3.41 0.72 18.24
C ALA A 206 4.58 -0.26 18.41
N LYS A 207 5.40 -0.41 17.37
CA LYS A 207 6.67 -1.14 17.43
C LYS A 207 7.82 -0.13 17.38
N VAL A 208 8.77 -0.29 18.29
CA VAL A 208 9.98 0.54 18.36
C VAL A 208 11.17 -0.40 18.23
N TYR A 209 12.00 -0.14 17.23
CA TYR A 209 13.21 -0.91 16.96
C TYR A 209 14.42 -0.17 17.54
N ILE A 210 15.12 -0.83 18.46
CA ILE A 210 16.31 -0.27 19.12
C ILE A 210 17.52 -1.09 18.68
N ALA A 211 18.51 -0.41 18.09
CA ALA A 211 19.81 -1.01 17.84
C ALA A 211 20.74 -0.80 19.04
N GLN A 212 21.23 -1.90 19.59
CA GLN A 212 22.20 -1.91 20.66
C GLN A 212 23.56 -2.37 20.12
N LYS A 213 24.59 -1.55 20.32
CA LYS A 213 25.97 -1.96 20.09
C LYS A 213 26.53 -2.58 21.38
N ARG A 214 26.81 -3.89 21.35
CA ARG A 214 27.45 -4.61 22.48
C ARG A 214 28.93 -4.80 22.19
N LYS A 215 29.77 -4.48 23.16
CA LYS A 215 31.19 -4.84 23.15
C LYS A 215 31.33 -6.20 23.84
N VAL A 216 32.29 -7.01 23.41
CA VAL A 216 32.64 -8.27 24.09
C VAL A 216 33.01 -7.95 25.54
N SER A 217 32.49 -8.75 26.46
CA SER A 217 32.61 -8.59 27.90
C SER A 217 32.92 -9.92 28.57
N ILE A 218 33.44 -9.86 29.80
CA ILE A 218 33.76 -11.06 30.58
C ILE A 218 32.46 -11.82 30.85
N GLY A 219 32.44 -13.10 30.48
CA GLY A 219 31.23 -13.95 30.53
C GLY A 219 30.53 -14.12 29.18
N ASP A 220 30.91 -13.35 28.16
CA ASP A 220 30.47 -13.62 26.79
C ASP A 220 31.12 -14.91 26.28
N LYS A 221 30.30 -15.80 25.74
CA LYS A 221 30.77 -17.08 25.20
C LYS A 221 31.35 -16.86 23.80
N VAL A 222 32.60 -17.31 23.61
CA VAL A 222 33.29 -17.33 22.32
C VAL A 222 33.60 -18.78 21.99
N SER A 223 33.51 -19.17 20.72
CA SER A 223 33.93 -20.50 20.26
C SER A 223 34.64 -20.39 18.92
N GLY A 224 35.64 -21.26 18.73
CA GLY A 224 36.39 -21.41 17.50
C GLY A 224 35.71 -22.34 16.50
N ARG A 225 36.24 -22.38 15.27
CA ARG A 225 35.67 -23.17 14.16
C ARG A 225 35.82 -24.69 14.31
N HIS A 226 36.60 -25.15 15.30
CA HIS A 226 36.93 -26.57 15.52
C HIS A 226 36.37 -27.13 16.85
N GLY A 227 35.39 -26.46 17.46
CA GLY A 227 34.71 -26.97 18.66
C GLY A 227 35.38 -26.61 20.00
N ASN A 228 36.33 -25.68 20.00
CA ASN A 228 36.93 -25.09 21.21
C ASN A 228 36.21 -23.80 21.63
#